data_AF-D2PQJ7-F1
#
_entry.id   AF-D2PQJ7-F1
#
_cell.length_a   1.000
_cell.length_b   1.000
_cell.length_c   1.000
_cell.angle_alpha   90.00
_cell.angle_beta   90.00
_cell.angle_gamma   90.00
#
_symmetry.space_group_name_H-M   'P 1'
#
loop_
_entity.id
_entity.type
_entity.pdbx_description
1 polymer ?
#
loop_
_entity_poly.entity_id
_entity_poly.type
_entity_poly.pdbx_seq_one_letter_code
_entity_poly.pdbx_strand_id
1 'polypeptide(L)'
;MPNKTIYVSDDDLALYKRAQEIAGNLSSAISTALRRYVEMEEGRLEGYDEITVRVGRGTGRKQRFSGVLLAEGGRSSKDGYEAFKVYRSRTGKFVLHADRRHQYKQKQSDPAYENGWRSWVGNWSADQSWSLAQGEATLHVVETIEQLRELIPVELYALVEEAANQPAVEDLDI
;
A
#
# COMPACT_ATOMS: atom_id res chain seq x y z
N MET A 1 8.45 -6.24 40.09
CA MET A 1 8.43 -5.12 39.11
C MET A 1 8.62 -3.82 39.87
N PRO A 2 9.45 -2.88 39.40
CA PRO A 2 9.51 -1.55 39.99
C PRO A 2 8.20 -0.79 39.70
N ASN A 3 7.68 -0.08 40.70
CA ASN A 3 6.54 0.83 40.51
C ASN A 3 7.01 2.14 39.88
N LYS A 4 6.28 2.63 38.88
CA LYS A 4 6.50 3.94 38.25
C LYS A 4 5.20 4.74 38.33
N THR A 5 5.30 5.99 38.76
CA THR A 5 4.17 6.93 38.80
C THR A 5 4.34 7.94 37.66
N ILE A 6 3.26 8.21 36.93
CA ILE A 6 3.23 9.21 35.87
C ILE A 6 2.16 10.25 36.19
N TYR A 7 2.43 11.50 35.87
CA TYR A 7 1.45 12.58 35.93
C TYR A 7 0.73 12.66 34.58
N VAL A 8 -0.58 12.85 34.61
CA VAL A 8 -1.45 12.95 33.43
C VAL A 8 -2.28 14.22 33.54
N SER A 9 -2.58 14.85 32.41
CA SER A 9 -3.49 15.99 32.41
C SER A 9 -4.91 15.54 32.79
N ASP A 10 -5.67 16.42 33.43
CA ASP A 10 -7.10 16.18 33.70
C ASP A 10 -7.87 15.92 32.39
N ASP A 11 -7.45 16.55 31.29
CA ASP A 11 -8.03 16.38 29.95
C ASP A 11 -7.86 14.95 29.40
N ASP A 12 -6.80 14.25 29.82
CA ASP A 12 -6.49 12.90 29.36
C ASP A 12 -7.18 11.81 30.18
N LEU A 13 -7.81 12.14 31.32
CA LEU A 13 -8.42 11.15 32.21
C LEU A 13 -9.45 10.25 31.52
N ALA A 14 -10.20 10.80 30.55
CA ALA A 14 -11.17 10.05 29.77
C ALA A 14 -10.51 8.98 28.89
N LEU A 15 -9.37 9.31 28.27
CA LEU A 15 -8.59 8.38 27.44
C LEU A 15 -8.04 7.22 28.29
N TYR A 16 -7.49 7.52 29.46
CA TYR A 16 -6.92 6.52 30.37
C TYR A 16 -7.99 5.56 30.90
N LYS A 17 -9.17 6.07 31.28
CA LYS A 17 -10.32 5.23 31.65
C LYS A 17 -10.72 4.29 30.52
N ARG A 18 -10.84 4.82 29.29
CA ARG A 18 -11.21 4.01 28.13
C ARG A 18 -10.17 2.95 27.81
N ALA A 19 -8.89 3.28 27.90
CA ALA A 19 -7.80 2.33 27.69
C ALA A 19 -7.81 1.20 28.74
N GLN A 20 -8.10 1.53 30.01
CA GLN A 20 -8.25 0.55 31.07
C GLN A 20 -9.44 -0.39 30.85
N GLU A 21 -10.59 0.12 30.38
CA GLU A 21 -11.75 -0.71 30.03
C GLU A 21 -11.43 -1.72 28.93
N ILE A 22 -10.68 -1.30 27.91
CA ILE A 22 -10.31 -2.16 26.76
C ILE A 22 -9.28 -3.21 27.17
N ALA A 23 -8.25 -2.82 27.94
CA ALA A 23 -7.14 -3.71 28.32
C ALA A 23 -7.38 -4.49 29.63
N GLY A 24 -8.49 -4.22 30.34
CA GLY A 24 -8.83 -4.75 31.66
C GLY A 24 -8.08 -4.09 32.82
N ASN A 25 -6.82 -3.66 32.63
CA ASN A 25 -6.08 -2.87 33.60
C ASN A 25 -5.17 -1.83 32.93
N LEU A 26 -4.90 -0.74 33.66
CA LEU A 26 -4.15 0.39 33.13
C LEU A 26 -2.67 0.06 32.85
N SER A 27 -2.04 -0.76 33.70
CA SER A 27 -0.64 -1.16 33.52
C SER A 27 -0.41 -1.91 32.20
N SER A 28 -1.33 -2.78 31.81
CA SER A 28 -1.33 -3.51 30.54
C SER A 28 -1.52 -2.58 29.35
N ALA A 29 -2.48 -1.64 29.46
CA ALA A 29 -2.72 -0.62 28.43
C ALA A 29 -1.46 0.23 28.19
N ILE A 30 -0.85 0.77 29.26
CA ILE A 30 0.35 1.59 29.18
C ILE A 30 1.52 0.79 28.64
N SER A 31 1.76 -0.43 29.11
CA SER A 31 2.88 -1.26 28.63
C SER A 31 2.76 -1.57 27.14
N THR A 32 1.54 -1.86 26.66
CA THR A 32 1.26 -2.12 25.25
C THR A 32 1.45 -0.86 24.41
N ALA A 33 0.94 0.28 24.89
CA ALA A 33 1.06 1.56 24.21
C ALA A 33 2.53 2.01 24.10
N LEU A 34 3.30 1.90 25.20
CA LEU A 34 4.72 2.27 25.22
C LEU A 34 5.55 1.35 24.32
N ARG A 35 5.31 0.04 24.33
CA ARG A 35 6.00 -0.87 23.42
C ARG A 35 5.75 -0.48 21.97
N ARG A 36 4.49 -0.24 21.60
CA ARG A 36 4.15 0.20 20.24
C ARG A 36 4.75 1.56 19.90
N TYR A 37 4.78 2.50 20.85
CA TYR A 37 5.40 3.81 20.67
C TYR A 37 6.90 3.68 20.38
N VAL A 38 7.63 2.92 21.21
CA VAL A 38 9.06 2.66 21.02
C VAL A 38 9.30 1.97 19.69
N GLU A 39 8.52 0.93 19.35
CA GLU A 39 8.64 0.24 18.07
C GLU A 39 8.47 1.18 16.86
N MET A 40 7.55 2.14 16.94
CA MET A 40 7.33 3.14 15.89
C MET A 40 8.44 4.19 15.84
N GLU A 41 8.88 4.71 16.98
CA GLU A 41 9.93 5.74 17.04
C GLU A 41 11.29 5.20 16.64
N GLU A 42 11.66 4.00 17.09
CA GLU A 42 12.87 3.33 16.63
C GLU A 42 12.81 3.03 15.13
N GLY A 43 11.66 2.55 14.64
CA GLY A 43 11.45 2.36 13.21
C GLY A 43 11.66 3.67 12.43
N ARG A 44 11.11 4.78 12.92
CA ARG A 44 11.27 6.11 12.33
C ARG A 44 12.72 6.58 12.34
N LEU A 45 13.45 6.34 13.43
CA LEU A 45 14.89 6.64 13.51
C LEU A 45 15.72 5.78 12.56
N GLU A 46 15.30 4.54 12.33
CA GLU A 46 15.86 3.63 11.33
C GLU A 46 15.35 3.90 9.90
N GLY A 47 14.53 4.95 9.69
CA GLY A 47 14.01 5.40 8.40
C GLY A 47 12.73 4.69 7.92
N TYR A 48 12.15 3.80 8.71
CA TYR A 48 10.92 3.06 8.39
C TYR A 48 9.64 3.86 8.71
N ASP A 49 8.71 3.89 7.78
CA ASP A 49 7.39 4.50 7.92
C ASP A 49 6.29 3.47 8.24
N GLU A 50 5.22 3.90 8.93
CA GLU A 50 3.99 3.11 9.06
C GLU A 50 3.18 3.19 7.74
N ILE A 51 3.22 2.12 6.95
CA ILE A 51 2.57 2.02 5.65
C ILE A 51 1.23 1.31 5.81
N THR A 52 0.15 1.93 5.31
CA THR A 52 -1.18 1.30 5.22
C THR A 52 -1.60 1.17 3.75
N VAL A 53 -1.78 -0.07 3.30
CA VAL A 53 -2.21 -0.40 1.93
C VAL A 53 -3.57 -1.08 1.92
N ARG A 54 -4.30 -0.89 0.83
CA ARG A 54 -5.58 -1.57 0.58
C ARG A 54 -5.35 -2.84 -0.22
N VAL A 55 -6.02 -3.92 0.17
CA VAL A 55 -5.90 -5.24 -0.46
C VAL A 55 -7.27 -5.87 -0.67
N GLY A 56 -7.48 -6.49 -1.82
CA GLY A 56 -8.73 -7.11 -2.27
C GLY A 56 -9.50 -6.25 -3.26
N ARG A 57 -10.56 -6.84 -3.81
CA ARG A 57 -11.51 -6.20 -4.72
C ARG A 57 -12.51 -5.35 -3.93
N GLY A 58 -13.20 -4.43 -4.59
CA GLY A 58 -14.31 -3.74 -3.93
C GLY A 58 -13.80 -2.66 -2.98
N THR A 59 -14.39 -2.62 -1.77
CA THR A 59 -13.94 -1.79 -0.64
C THR A 59 -12.60 -2.24 -0.03
N GLY A 60 -12.21 -3.50 -0.23
CA GLY A 60 -10.95 -4.08 0.24
C GLY A 60 -10.78 -4.08 1.76
N ARG A 61 -9.76 -4.80 2.26
CA ARG A 61 -9.26 -4.67 3.64
C ARG A 61 -8.03 -3.76 3.67
N LYS A 62 -7.82 -3.05 4.78
CA LYS A 62 -6.57 -2.30 5.02
C LYS A 62 -5.57 -3.21 5.72
N GLN A 63 -4.35 -3.29 5.21
CA GLN A 63 -3.22 -3.95 5.84
C GLN A 63 -2.16 -2.92 6.16
N ARG A 64 -1.54 -3.07 7.33
CA ARG A 64 -0.58 -2.12 7.87
C ARG A 64 0.71 -2.82 8.24
N PHE A 65 1.83 -2.21 7.90
CA PHE A 65 3.16 -2.71 8.22
C PHE A 65 4.14 -1.53 8.33
N SER A 66 5.33 -1.77 8.87
CA SER A 66 6.42 -0.78 8.92
C SER A 66 7.47 -1.12 7.86
N GLY A 67 7.87 -0.14 7.05
CA GLY A 67 8.76 -0.35 5.92
C GLY A 67 9.27 0.94 5.27
N VAL A 68 10.22 0.79 4.34
CA VAL A 68 10.72 1.87 3.45
C VAL A 68 10.33 1.55 2.02
N LEU A 69 9.83 2.53 1.28
CA LEU A 69 9.59 2.38 -0.15
C LEU A 69 10.93 2.30 -0.90
N LEU A 70 11.19 1.18 -1.57
CA LEU A 70 12.39 1.00 -2.39
C LEU A 70 12.18 1.53 -3.79
N ALA A 71 11.05 1.18 -4.41
CA ALA A 71 10.70 1.63 -5.73
C ALA A 71 9.19 1.58 -5.95
N GLU A 72 8.71 2.46 -6.81
CA GLU A 72 7.36 2.38 -7.37
C GLU A 72 7.43 2.46 -8.89
N GLY A 73 6.50 1.78 -9.54
CA GLY A 73 6.43 1.73 -10.98
C GLY A 73 5.06 1.27 -11.43
N GLY A 74 4.71 1.58 -12.66
CA GLY A 74 3.41 1.22 -13.19
C GLY A 74 3.31 1.45 -14.67
N ARG A 75 2.27 0.87 -15.27
CA ARG A 75 1.94 1.07 -16.67
C ARG A 75 0.45 1.35 -16.79
N SER A 76 0.14 2.45 -17.48
CA SER A 76 -1.21 2.72 -17.93
C SER A 76 -1.29 2.45 -19.43
N SER A 77 -2.35 1.77 -19.85
CA SER A 77 -2.63 1.45 -21.25
C SER A 77 -4.12 1.61 -21.52
N LYS A 78 -4.50 1.47 -22.79
CA LYS A 78 -5.92 1.50 -23.21
C LYS A 78 -6.75 0.36 -22.61
N ASP A 79 -6.12 -0.67 -22.05
CA ASP A 79 -6.81 -1.86 -21.56
C ASP A 79 -6.77 -1.96 -20.02
N GLY A 80 -6.06 -1.06 -19.34
CA GLY A 80 -5.95 -1.08 -17.90
C GLY A 80 -4.83 -0.24 -17.32
N TYR A 81 -4.78 -0.25 -16.00
CA TYR A 81 -3.76 0.38 -15.19
C TYR A 81 -3.17 -0.66 -14.24
N GLU A 82 -1.84 -0.72 -14.18
CA GLU A 82 -1.12 -1.49 -13.19
C GLU A 82 -0.15 -0.57 -12.45
N ALA A 83 -0.17 -0.61 -11.13
CA ALA A 83 0.82 0.04 -10.29
C ALA A 83 1.37 -0.94 -9.26
N PHE A 84 2.67 -0.83 -9.05
CA PHE A 84 3.45 -1.65 -8.17
C PHE A 84 4.22 -0.73 -7.23
N LYS A 85 4.20 -1.04 -5.93
CA LYS A 85 5.04 -0.42 -4.91
C LYS A 85 5.77 -1.52 -4.17
N VAL A 86 7.09 -1.43 -4.11
CA VAL A 86 7.94 -2.40 -3.43
C VAL A 86 8.57 -1.73 -2.22
N TYR A 87 8.42 -2.37 -1.06
CA TYR A 87 8.94 -1.88 0.20
C TYR A 87 9.90 -2.89 0.82
N ARG A 88 10.84 -2.41 1.63
CA ARG A 88 11.60 -3.22 2.58
C ARG A 88 10.93 -3.11 3.94
N SER A 89 10.49 -4.22 4.52
CA SER A 89 9.95 -4.22 5.89
C SER A 89 11.06 -4.07 6.93
N ARG A 90 10.69 -3.71 8.17
CA ARG A 90 11.63 -3.71 9.31
C ARG A 90 12.30 -5.08 9.56
N THR A 91 11.64 -6.17 9.18
CA THR A 91 12.20 -7.53 9.27
C THR A 91 13.12 -7.89 8.10
N GLY A 92 13.40 -6.95 7.18
CA GLY A 92 14.24 -7.15 6.00
C GLY A 92 13.56 -7.86 4.83
N LYS A 93 12.29 -8.28 4.99
CA LYS A 93 11.51 -8.90 3.91
C LYS A 93 11.06 -7.85 2.90
N PHE A 94 10.77 -8.29 1.68
CA PHE A 94 10.23 -7.41 0.64
C PHE A 94 8.71 -7.52 0.61
N VAL A 95 8.04 -6.37 0.55
CA VAL A 95 6.58 -6.27 0.47
C VAL A 95 6.21 -5.64 -0.87
N LEU A 96 5.55 -6.41 -1.72
CA LEU A 96 5.02 -5.95 -3.00
C LEU A 96 3.53 -5.66 -2.87
N HIS A 97 3.14 -4.40 -3.07
CA HIS A 97 1.76 -4.00 -3.27
C HIS A 97 1.50 -3.81 -4.77
N ALA A 98 0.55 -4.54 -5.32
CA ALA A 98 0.19 -4.47 -6.75
C ALA A 98 -1.29 -4.08 -6.90
N ASP A 99 -1.58 -2.92 -7.47
CA ASP A 99 -2.93 -2.46 -7.83
C ASP A 99 -3.14 -2.65 -9.33
N ARG A 100 -3.97 -3.65 -9.70
CA ARG A 100 -4.30 -3.95 -11.09
C ARG A 100 -5.77 -3.62 -11.35
N ARG A 101 -6.01 -2.75 -12.33
CA ARG A 101 -7.34 -2.32 -12.75
C ARG A 101 -7.50 -2.56 -14.24
N HIS A 102 -8.28 -3.58 -14.58
CA HIS A 102 -8.68 -3.79 -15.98
C HIS A 102 -9.82 -2.83 -16.32
N GLN A 103 -9.69 -2.15 -17.47
CA GLN A 103 -10.82 -1.41 -18.01
C GLN A 103 -11.78 -2.39 -18.67
N TYR A 104 -13.03 -2.41 -18.22
CA TYR A 104 -14.07 -3.16 -18.91
C TYR A 104 -14.64 -2.28 -20.02
N LYS A 105 -14.33 -2.62 -21.28
CA LYS A 105 -14.96 -1.99 -22.43
C LYS A 105 -16.24 -2.76 -22.73
N GLN A 106 -17.40 -2.13 -22.53
CA GLN A 106 -18.64 -2.68 -23.05
C GLN A 106 -18.55 -2.59 -24.58
N LYS A 107 -18.50 -3.74 -25.28
CA LYS A 107 -18.70 -3.75 -26.73
C LYS A 107 -20.14 -3.30 -26.97
N GLN A 108 -20.33 -2.07 -27.42
CA GLN A 108 -21.61 -1.63 -27.94
C GLN A 108 -21.81 -2.34 -29.29
N SER A 109 -22.37 -3.56 -29.24
CA SER A 109 -22.91 -4.18 -30.45
C SER A 109 -24.29 -3.58 -30.67
N ASP A 110 -24.33 -2.45 -31.37
CA ASP A 110 -25.58 -1.98 -31.93
C ASP A 110 -25.59 -2.34 -33.43
N PRO A 111 -26.24 -3.46 -33.83
CA PRO A 111 -26.24 -3.92 -35.23
C PRO A 111 -26.94 -2.94 -36.18
N ALA A 112 -27.53 -1.85 -35.66
CA ALA A 112 -28.11 -0.77 -36.46
C ALA A 112 -27.06 0.13 -37.16
N TYR A 113 -25.77 0.04 -36.81
CA TYR A 113 -24.71 0.92 -37.35
C TYR A 113 -23.77 0.26 -38.37
N GLU A 114 -23.94 -1.02 -38.69
CA GLU A 114 -23.03 -1.72 -39.60
C GLU A 114 -23.31 -1.48 -41.10
N ASN A 115 -24.51 -1.01 -41.45
CA ASN A 115 -24.93 -0.94 -42.86
C ASN A 115 -25.31 0.49 -43.29
N GLY A 116 -24.32 1.32 -43.61
CA GLY A 116 -24.57 2.62 -44.25
C GLY A 116 -23.34 3.51 -44.38
N TRP A 117 -23.45 4.56 -45.21
CA TRP A 117 -22.39 5.56 -45.47
C TRP A 117 -21.79 6.19 -44.21
N ARG A 118 -22.48 6.13 -43.07
CA ARG A 118 -22.02 6.56 -41.73
C ARG A 118 -20.85 5.71 -41.18
N SER A 119 -20.72 4.45 -41.60
CA SER A 119 -19.55 3.61 -41.28
C SER A 119 -18.25 4.16 -41.91
N TRP A 120 -18.36 4.79 -43.09
CA TRP A 120 -17.23 5.36 -43.82
C TRP A 120 -16.73 6.71 -43.27
N VAL A 121 -17.59 7.47 -42.58
CA VAL A 121 -17.22 8.78 -41.99
C VAL A 121 -16.51 8.64 -40.64
N GLY A 122 -16.37 7.42 -40.12
CA GLY A 122 -15.70 7.17 -38.86
C GLY A 122 -16.55 7.60 -37.66
N ASN A 123 -16.50 6.75 -36.66
CA ASN A 123 -17.28 6.81 -35.43
C ASN A 123 -16.85 7.99 -34.52
N TRP A 124 -17.03 9.25 -34.95
CA TRP A 124 -16.66 10.45 -34.19
C TRP A 124 -17.58 10.74 -32.99
N SER A 125 -18.64 9.97 -32.83
CA SER A 125 -19.61 10.10 -31.73
C SER A 125 -20.21 8.76 -31.32
N ALA A 126 -19.36 7.75 -31.13
CA ALA A 126 -19.74 6.69 -30.20
C ALA A 126 -19.61 7.24 -28.78
N ASP A 127 -20.73 7.28 -28.07
CA ASP A 127 -20.77 7.45 -26.62
C ASP A 127 -19.93 6.33 -26.00
N GLN A 128 -18.64 6.59 -25.78
CA GLN A 128 -17.73 5.66 -25.11
C GLN A 128 -18.09 5.62 -23.63
N SER A 129 -19.09 4.82 -23.31
CA SER A 129 -19.38 4.39 -21.95
C SER A 129 -18.21 3.50 -21.48
N TRP A 130 -17.46 4.00 -20.51
CA TRP A 130 -16.42 3.24 -19.82
C TRP A 130 -16.90 2.93 -18.41
N SER A 131 -16.69 1.68 -17.97
CA SER A 131 -16.89 1.28 -16.58
C SER A 131 -15.61 0.63 -16.09
N LEU A 132 -15.06 1.14 -14.98
CA LEU A 132 -13.92 0.51 -14.34
C LEU A 132 -14.42 -0.68 -13.52
N ALA A 133 -13.93 -1.89 -13.82
CA ALA A 133 -14.08 -2.99 -12.90
C ALA A 133 -13.42 -2.59 -11.56
N GLN A 134 -14.03 -2.99 -10.43
CA GLN A 134 -13.43 -2.79 -9.11
C GLN A 134 -12.01 -3.39 -9.13
N GLY A 135 -11.00 -2.53 -9.10
CA GLY A 135 -9.59 -2.90 -9.15
C GLY A 135 -9.25 -3.91 -8.06
N GLU A 136 -8.36 -4.83 -8.35
CA GLU A 136 -7.84 -5.79 -7.38
C GLU A 136 -6.45 -5.35 -6.94
N ALA A 137 -6.34 -5.00 -5.66
CA ALA A 137 -5.05 -4.75 -5.06
C ALA A 137 -4.57 -6.01 -4.31
N THR A 138 -3.37 -6.51 -4.60
CA THR A 138 -2.75 -7.63 -3.89
C THR A 138 -1.56 -7.18 -3.06
N LEU A 139 -1.20 -7.99 -2.07
CA LEU A 139 -0.01 -7.79 -1.25
C LEU A 139 0.73 -9.12 -1.16
N HIS A 140 1.97 -9.13 -1.61
CA HIS A 140 2.87 -10.27 -1.55
C HIS A 140 4.04 -9.93 -0.63
N VAL A 141 4.38 -10.84 0.29
CA VAL A 141 5.56 -10.70 1.14
C VAL A 141 6.52 -11.81 0.75
N VAL A 142 7.72 -11.45 0.32
CA VAL A 142 8.75 -12.37 -0.15
C VAL A 142 10.04 -12.15 0.64
N GLU A 143 10.84 -13.19 0.76
CA GLU A 143 12.03 -13.17 1.62
C GLU A 143 13.28 -12.67 0.91
N THR A 144 13.31 -12.80 -0.42
CA THR A 144 14.49 -12.54 -1.25
C THR A 144 14.09 -11.69 -2.44
N ILE A 145 15.03 -10.91 -2.97
CA ILE A 145 14.75 -10.01 -4.08
C ILE A 145 14.44 -10.79 -5.37
N GLU A 146 15.04 -11.97 -5.55
CA GLU A 146 14.88 -12.83 -6.71
C GLU A 146 13.42 -13.26 -6.90
N GLN A 147 12.69 -13.47 -5.80
CA GLN A 147 11.25 -13.80 -5.84
C GLN A 147 10.40 -12.66 -6.41
N LEU A 148 10.86 -11.41 -6.38
CA LEU A 148 10.16 -10.29 -7.01
C LEU A 148 10.25 -10.34 -8.53
N ARG A 149 11.29 -10.97 -9.10
CA ARG A 149 11.55 -10.98 -10.55
C ARG A 149 10.39 -11.55 -11.36
N GLU A 150 9.67 -12.52 -10.79
CA GLU A 150 8.50 -13.15 -11.43
C GLU A 150 7.20 -12.36 -11.22
N LEU A 151 7.18 -11.39 -10.30
CA LEU A 151 5.99 -10.67 -9.87
C LEU A 151 5.88 -9.25 -10.43
N ILE A 152 7.01 -8.63 -10.79
CA ILE A 152 7.08 -7.23 -11.25
C ILE A 152 7.76 -7.10 -12.62
N PRO A 153 7.50 -6.00 -13.36
CA PRO A 153 8.20 -5.72 -14.61
C PRO A 153 9.72 -5.61 -14.44
N VAL A 154 10.48 -6.03 -15.45
CA VAL A 154 11.96 -6.06 -15.43
C VAL A 154 12.59 -4.71 -15.11
N GLU A 155 12.02 -3.61 -15.62
CA GLU A 155 12.49 -2.25 -15.36
C GLU A 155 12.36 -1.88 -13.88
N LEU A 156 11.25 -2.26 -13.24
CA LEU A 156 11.04 -2.03 -11.81
C LEU A 156 11.95 -2.92 -10.96
N TYR A 157 12.19 -4.16 -11.39
CA TYR A 157 13.12 -5.05 -10.69
C TYR A 157 14.54 -4.45 -10.59
N ALA A 158 15.06 -3.88 -11.68
CA ALA A 158 16.37 -3.25 -11.66
C ALA A 158 16.46 -2.08 -10.67
N LEU A 159 15.41 -1.25 -10.59
CA LEU A 159 15.34 -0.15 -9.61
C LEU A 159 15.31 -0.66 -8.17
N VAL A 160 14.57 -1.75 -7.90
CA VAL A 160 14.53 -2.37 -6.58
C VAL A 160 15.89 -2.94 -6.20
N GLU A 161 16.60 -3.55 -7.15
CA GLU A 161 17.93 -4.13 -6.93
C GLU A 161 18.98 -3.07 -6.57
N GLU A 162 18.94 -1.92 -7.26
CA GLU A 162 19.78 -0.77 -6.92
C GLU A 162 19.45 -0.22 -5.52
N ALA A 163 18.17 0.01 -5.23
CA ALA A 163 17.72 0.56 -3.96
C ALA A 163 17.91 -0.41 -2.77
N ALA A 164 17.82 -1.72 -2.98
CA ALA A 164 17.95 -2.73 -1.91
C ALA A 164 19.37 -2.77 -1.31
N ASN A 165 20.37 -2.33 -2.06
CA ASN A 165 21.76 -2.25 -1.61
C ASN A 165 22.08 -0.97 -0.81
N GLN A 166 21.14 -0.03 -0.73
CA GLN A 166 21.32 1.22 0.00
C GLN A 166 20.78 1.08 1.44
N PRO A 167 21.43 1.72 2.44
CA PRO A 167 20.88 1.79 3.79
C PRO A 167 19.61 2.66 3.81
N ALA A 168 18.67 2.34 4.70
CA ALA A 168 17.44 3.10 4.86
C ALA A 168 17.68 4.52 5.40
N VAL A 169 18.72 4.67 6.22
CA VAL A 169 19.20 5.95 6.75
C VAL A 169 20.70 6.00 6.58
N GLU A 170 21.19 7.11 6.05
CA GLU A 170 22.60 7.44 5.96
C GLU A 170 22.83 8.74 6.75
N ASP A 171 23.66 8.67 7.79
CA ASP A 171 24.07 9.84 8.56
C ASP A 171 25.18 10.57 7.79
N LEU A 172 24.85 11.76 7.29
CA LEU A 172 25.80 12.62 6.57
C LEU A 172 26.41 13.65 7.53
N ASP A 173 27.73 13.81 7.49
CA ASP A 173 28.48 14.82 8.26
C ASP A 173 28.57 16.14 7.47
N ILE A 174 27.42 16.79 7.27
CA ILE A 174 27.25 18.05 6.51
C ILE A 174 26.52 19.14 7.30
#